data_AF-A0A2C1K437-F1
#
_entry.id   AF-A0A2C1K437-F1
#
_cell.length_a   1.000
_cell.length_b   1.000
_cell.length_c   1.000
_cell.angle_alpha   90.00
_cell.angle_beta   90.00
_cell.angle_gamma   90.00
#
_symmetry.space_group_name_H-M   'P 1'
#
loop_
_entity.id
_entity.type
_entity.pdbx_description
1 polymer ?
#
loop_
_entity_poly.entity_id
_entity_poly.type
_entity_poly.pdbx_seq_one_letter_code
_entity_poly.pdbx_strand_id
1 'polypeptide(L)'
;MFPNKPQVKKATRFALLFYSIFMGISGTIFLSVLIFWGIPKDQLSDLFVPLLFMFIPLYGTCIAALIIRAIFFKKEGISSD
;
A
#
# COMPACT_ATOMS: atom_id res chain seq x y z
N MET A 1 23.46 -20.68 4.20
CA MET A 1 22.92 -21.09 2.88
C MET A 1 22.24 -19.88 2.27
N PHE A 2 22.88 -19.16 1.34
CA PHE A 2 22.25 -18.00 0.71
C PHE A 2 21.09 -18.52 -0.16
N PRO A 3 19.83 -18.16 0.15
CA PRO A 3 18.70 -18.71 -0.56
C PRO A 3 18.79 -18.29 -2.03
N ASN A 4 18.52 -19.26 -2.89
CA ASN A 4 18.46 -19.19 -4.33
C ASN A 4 17.86 -17.83 -4.78
N LYS A 5 18.71 -16.90 -5.24
CA LYS A 5 18.38 -15.50 -5.56
C LYS A 5 17.07 -15.29 -6.35
N PRO A 6 16.70 -16.14 -7.35
CA PRO A 6 15.45 -15.94 -8.10
C PRO A 6 14.18 -16.22 -7.28
N GLN A 7 14.21 -17.17 -6.35
CA GLN A 7 13.03 -17.56 -5.57
C GLN A 7 12.66 -16.49 -4.53
N VAL A 8 13.68 -15.96 -3.85
CA VAL A 8 13.55 -14.84 -2.91
C VAL A 8 12.99 -13.62 -3.63
N LYS A 9 13.51 -13.31 -4.82
CA LYS A 9 13.06 -12.18 -5.63
C LYS A 9 11.59 -12.28 -6.05
N LYS A 10 11.14 -13.48 -6.46
CA LYS A 10 9.74 -13.75 -6.80
C LYS A 10 8.82 -13.61 -5.59
N ALA A 11 9.23 -14.13 -4.43
CA ALA A 11 8.50 -14.00 -3.17
C ALA A 11 8.39 -12.53 -2.73
N THR A 12 9.47 -11.75 -2.81
CA THR A 12 9.46 -10.33 -2.47
C THR A 12 8.53 -9.53 -3.38
N ARG A 13 8.46 -9.84 -4.68
CA ARG A 13 7.52 -9.19 -5.61
C ARG A 13 6.06 -9.43 -5.24
N PHE A 14 5.74 -10.65 -4.82
CA PHE A 14 4.41 -11.03 -4.37
C PHE A 14 4.09 -10.39 -3.01
N ALA A 15 5.05 -10.40 -2.08
CA ALA A 15 4.91 -9.77 -0.77
C ALA A 15 4.67 -8.26 -0.87
N LEU A 16 5.38 -7.54 -1.75
CA LEU A 16 5.15 -6.10 -1.98
C LEU A 16 3.75 -5.82 -2.54
N LEU A 17 3.26 -6.66 -3.45
CA LEU A 17 1.89 -6.55 -3.97
C LEU A 17 0.87 -6.81 -2.88
N PHE A 18 1.03 -7.93 -2.18
CA PHE A 18 0.11 -8.37 -1.14
C PHE A 18 0.05 -7.32 -0.03
N TYR A 19 1.20 -6.79 0.39
CA TYR A 19 1.27 -5.69 1.35
C TYR A 19 0.50 -4.46 0.86
N SER A 20 0.75 -4.01 -0.36
CA SER A 20 0.09 -2.81 -0.89
C SER A 20 -1.43 -2.97 -1.01
N ILE A 21 -1.90 -4.14 -1.47
CA ILE A 21 -3.34 -4.45 -1.57
C ILE A 21 -3.96 -4.58 -0.18
N PHE A 22 -3.33 -5.34 0.72
CA PHE A 22 -3.88 -5.62 2.05
C PHE A 22 -3.92 -4.37 2.91
N MET A 23 -2.86 -3.56 2.91
CA MET A 23 -2.79 -2.28 3.61
C MET A 23 -3.71 -1.22 2.99
N GLY A 24 -3.83 -1.19 1.66
CA GLY A 24 -4.76 -0.29 0.97
C GLY A 24 -6.21 -0.61 1.31
N ILE A 25 -6.61 -1.89 1.24
CA ILE A 25 -7.97 -2.34 1.55
C ILE A 25 -8.25 -2.13 3.05
N SER A 26 -7.36 -2.58 3.94
CA SER A 26 -7.57 -2.43 5.39
C SER A 26 -7.62 -0.97 5.83
N GLY A 27 -6.76 -0.12 5.27
CA GLY A 27 -6.79 1.33 5.49
C GLY A 27 -8.10 1.95 5.02
N THR A 28 -8.61 1.55 3.85
CA THR A 28 -9.89 2.05 3.32
C THR A 28 -11.06 1.61 4.18
N ILE A 29 -11.10 0.34 4.60
CA ILE A 29 -12.15 -0.19 5.49
C ILE A 29 -12.12 0.57 6.82
N PHE A 30 -10.94 0.75 7.40
CA PHE A 30 -10.77 1.47 8.67
C PHE A 30 -11.21 2.93 8.57
N LEU A 31 -10.86 3.61 7.48
CA LEU A 31 -11.31 4.95 7.16
C LEU A 31 -12.84 5.03 7.04
N SER A 32 -13.46 4.10 6.30
CA SER A 32 -14.91 4.05 6.14
C SER A 32 -15.61 3.83 7.48
N VAL A 33 -15.13 2.93 8.32
CA VAL A 33 -15.72 2.70 9.66
C VAL A 33 -15.59 3.95 10.53
N LEU A 34 -14.43 4.62 10.52
CA LEU A 34 -14.24 5.87 11.25
C LEU A 34 -15.20 6.97 10.78
N ILE A 35 -15.35 7.16 9.47
CA ILE A 35 -16.20 8.22 8.91
C ILE A 35 -17.70 7.93 9.13
N PHE A 36 -18.14 6.68 8.94
CA PHE A 36 -19.57 6.35 8.99
C PHE A 36 -20.08 6.01 10.39
N TRP A 37 -19.20 5.53 11.28
CA TRP A 37 -19.58 5.07 12.62
C TRP A 37 -18.86 5.83 13.75
N GLY A 38 -17.58 6.15 13.56
CA GLY A 38 -16.74 6.70 14.63
C GLY A 38 -16.87 8.21 14.84
N ILE A 39 -17.16 8.99 13.79
CA ILE A 39 -17.14 10.45 13.83
C ILE A 39 -18.55 11.04 13.60
N PRO A 40 -19.06 11.86 14.53
CA PRO A 40 -20.31 12.59 14.32
C PRO A 40 -20.16 13.59 13.17
N LYS A 41 -21.16 13.64 12.28
CA LYS A 41 -21.08 14.30 10.96
C LYS A 41 -20.77 15.79 11.03
N ASP A 42 -21.15 16.41 12.13
CA ASP A 42 -20.92 17.81 12.49
C ASP A 42 -19.46 18.15 12.80
N GLN A 43 -18.62 17.16 13.16
CA GLN A 43 -17.19 17.34 13.42
C GLN A 43 -16.30 16.83 12.29
N LEU A 44 -16.90 16.25 11.24
CA LEU A 44 -16.17 15.63 10.14
C LEU A 44 -15.32 16.66 9.37
N SER A 45 -15.81 17.89 9.20
CA SER A 45 -15.09 18.95 8.49
C SER A 45 -13.82 19.40 9.20
N ASP A 46 -13.86 19.51 10.54
CA ASP A 46 -12.69 19.90 11.35
C ASP A 46 -11.68 18.76 11.45
N LEU A 47 -12.14 17.51 11.45
CA LEU A 47 -11.28 16.33 11.53
C LEU A 47 -10.79 15.86 10.14
N PHE A 48 -11.31 16.41 9.05
CA PHE A 48 -10.97 15.96 7.69
C PHE A 48 -9.49 16.16 7.36
N VAL A 49 -8.95 17.33 7.73
CA VAL A 49 -7.56 17.71 7.47
C VAL A 49 -6.56 16.82 8.22
N PRO A 50 -6.66 16.61 9.56
CA PRO A 50 -5.77 15.70 10.27
C PRO A 50 -5.95 14.25 9.83
N LEU A 51 -7.16 13.84 9.46
CA LEU A 51 -7.42 12.50 8.90
C LEU A 51 -6.64 12.31 7.60
N LEU A 52 -6.76 13.23 6.63
CA LEU A 52 -5.97 13.20 5.40
C LEU A 52 -4.47 13.12 5.67
N PHE A 53 -3.96 13.91 6.62
CA PHE A 53 -2.54 13.90 6.99
C PHE A 53 -2.05 12.54 7.52
N MET A 54 -2.90 11.80 8.23
CA MET A 54 -2.62 10.43 8.67
C MET A 54 -2.67 9.40 7.52
N PHE A 55 -3.60 9.56 6.59
CA PHE A 55 -3.78 8.60 5.50
C PHE A 55 -2.82 8.82 4.32
N ILE A 56 -2.31 10.03 4.11
CA ILE A 56 -1.28 10.34 3.10
C ILE A 56 -0.04 9.42 3.20
N PRO A 57 0.62 9.25 4.36
CA PRO A 57 1.77 8.34 4.45
C PRO A 57 1.35 6.87 4.28
N LEU A 58 0.13 6.50 4.70
CA LEU A 58 -0.37 5.13 4.60
C LEU A 58 -0.60 4.73 3.13
N TYR A 59 -1.29 5.56 2.34
CA TYR A 59 -1.42 5.34 0.90
C TYR A 59 -0.13 5.66 0.13
N GLY A 60 0.66 6.62 0.59
CA GLY A 60 1.94 7.00 -0.01
C GLY A 60 2.95 5.85 0.04
N THR A 61 3.03 5.13 1.16
CA THR A 61 3.87 3.92 1.26
C THR A 61 3.36 2.78 0.40
N CYS A 62 2.04 2.64 0.22
CA CYS A 62 1.45 1.66 -0.71
C CYS A 62 1.80 1.98 -2.17
N ILE A 63 1.72 3.25 -2.57
CA ILE A 63 2.11 3.73 -3.90
C ILE A 63 3.62 3.56 -4.10
N ALA A 64 4.44 3.93 -3.12
CA ALA A 64 5.89 3.75 -3.18
C ALA A 64 6.26 2.26 -3.35
N ALA A 65 5.60 1.35 -2.63
CA ALA A 65 5.79 -0.09 -2.80
C ALA A 65 5.44 -0.55 -4.23
N LEU A 66 4.34 -0.05 -4.80
CA LEU A 66 3.96 -0.36 -6.19
C LEU A 66 4.93 0.22 -7.21
N ILE A 67 5.45 1.43 -6.99
CA ILE A 67 6.43 2.09 -7.85
C ILE A 67 7.78 1.36 -7.78
N ILE A 68 8.27 1.02 -6.58
CA ILE A 68 9.50 0.23 -6.40
C ILE A 68 9.35 -1.11 -7.13
N ARG A 69 8.20 -1.78 -6.95
CA ARG A 69 7.90 -3.00 -7.71
C ARG A 69 7.93 -2.73 -9.22
N ALA A 70 7.27 -1.67 -9.69
CA ALA A 70 7.20 -1.35 -11.11
C ALA A 70 8.60 -1.08 -11.66
N ILE A 71 9.40 -0.22 -11.06
CA ILE A 71 10.73 0.15 -11.59
C ILE A 71 11.72 -1.02 -11.49
N PHE A 72 11.78 -1.72 -10.35
CA PHE A 72 12.78 -2.75 -10.09
C PHE A 72 12.49 -4.07 -10.84
N PHE A 73 11.21 -4.36 -11.14
CA PHE A 73 10.81 -5.58 -11.85
C PHE A 73 10.34 -5.36 -13.30
N LYS A 74 10.02 -4.13 -13.74
CA LYS A 74 9.78 -3.81 -15.17
C LYS A 74 11.04 -3.98 -16.01
N LYS A 75 12.23 -3.79 -15.42
CA LYS A 75 13.52 -4.05 -16.08
C LYS A 75 13.71 -5.52 -16.47
N GLU A 76 12.93 -6.44 -15.91
CA GLU A 76 13.02 -7.89 -16.20
C GLU A 76 11.96 -8.39 -17.18
N GLY A 77 10.98 -7.56 -17.55
CA GLY A 77 9.94 -7.91 -18.51
C GLY A 77 10.37 -7.79 -19.99
N ILE A 78 11.65 -7.57 -20.25
CA ILE A 78 12.21 -7.44 -21.62
C ILE A 78 13.41 -8.37 -21.84
N SER A 79 13.71 -9.28 -20.90
CA SER A 79 14.77 -10.27 -21.09
C SER A 79 14.40 -11.57 -20.41
N SER A 80 13.41 -12.23 -20.98
CA SER A 80 13.17 -13.66 -20.89
C SER A 80 12.33 -14.01 -22.10
N ASP A 81 12.94 -14.73 -23.05
CA ASP A 81 12.36 -15.45 -24.19
C ASP A 81 10.87 -15.80 -24.08
#